data_AF-A0A5J6U1L1-F1
#
_entry.id   AF-A0A5J6U1L1-F1
#
_cell.length_a   1.000
_cell.length_b   1.000
_cell.length_c   1.000
_cell.angle_alpha   90.00
_cell.angle_beta   90.00
_cell.angle_gamma   90.00
#
_symmetry.space_group_name_H-M   'P 1'
#
loop_
_entity.id
_entity.type
_entity.pdbx_description
1 polymer ?
#
loop_
_entity_poly.entity_id
_entity_poly.type
_entity_poly.pdbx_seq_one_letter_code
_entity_poly.pdbx_strand_id
1 'polypeptide(L)'
;MRNRRMALGLVTSAAAAVALSSAGTAQAAPTGAADANGPSGCNNNVCVYTAYTGSGYQVWAEFDHSSVQDGHLDVWGPGLSRRSSPNGYWPAGHDTQRWSGQGDGQVCAEGWSRYGGQWHSVGLPCVTI
;
A
#
# COMPACT_ATOMS: atom_id res chain seq x y z
N MET A 1 21.60 -6.09 -55.99
CA MET A 1 20.43 -6.71 -56.67
C MET A 1 20.64 -8.22 -56.68
N ARG A 2 19.63 -9.01 -56.23
CA ARG A 2 19.48 -10.49 -56.40
C ARG A 2 20.61 -11.37 -55.80
N ASN A 3 20.35 -12.26 -54.85
CA ASN A 3 19.58 -13.50 -55.07
C ASN A 3 19.10 -14.15 -53.77
N ARG A 4 17.83 -14.59 -53.78
CA ARG A 4 17.21 -15.58 -52.87
C ARG A 4 17.72 -16.98 -53.19
N ARG A 5 17.87 -17.86 -52.18
CA ARG A 5 17.40 -19.28 -52.10
C ARG A 5 17.36 -19.67 -50.60
N MET A 6 16.19 -19.80 -49.97
CA MET A 6 15.37 -21.01 -49.83
C MET A 6 16.15 -22.25 -49.36
N ALA A 7 15.88 -22.66 -48.11
CA ALA A 7 16.04 -24.05 -47.67
C ALA A 7 14.83 -24.41 -46.80
N LEU A 8 13.92 -25.17 -47.40
CA LEU A 8 12.85 -25.91 -46.75
C LEU A 8 13.47 -27.11 -46.02
N GLY A 9 13.08 -27.33 -44.78
CA GLY A 9 13.41 -28.56 -44.03
C GLY A 9 12.22 -28.94 -43.16
N LEU A 10 11.21 -29.55 -43.78
CA LEU A 10 10.14 -30.25 -43.07
C LEU A 10 10.73 -31.58 -42.59
N VAL A 11 10.73 -31.83 -41.29
CA VAL A 11 10.94 -33.18 -40.74
C VAL A 11 9.85 -33.49 -39.73
N THR A 12 9.12 -34.53 -40.10
CA THR A 12 8.19 -35.41 -39.37
C THR A 12 8.59 -35.74 -37.93
N SER A 13 7.60 -35.87 -37.03
CA SER A 13 7.26 -37.15 -36.35
C SER A 13 6.16 -36.97 -35.31
N ALA A 14 5.13 -37.81 -35.39
CA ALA A 14 4.14 -38.04 -34.35
C ALA A 14 4.71 -39.01 -33.30
N ALA A 15 4.44 -38.80 -32.01
CA ALA A 15 4.32 -39.89 -31.02
C ALA A 15 3.87 -39.41 -29.63
N ALA A 16 2.92 -40.17 -29.08
CA ALA A 16 2.75 -40.56 -27.69
C ALA A 16 2.43 -39.50 -26.62
N ALA A 17 1.16 -39.55 -26.20
CA ALA A 17 0.69 -39.08 -24.91
C ALA A 17 1.41 -39.80 -23.76
N VAL A 18 1.87 -39.01 -22.77
CA VAL A 18 2.12 -39.51 -21.42
C VAL A 18 1.41 -38.53 -20.48
N ALA A 19 0.20 -38.91 -20.06
CA ALA A 19 -0.52 -38.23 -19.00
C ALA A 19 0.15 -38.62 -17.67
N LEU A 20 1.13 -37.83 -17.22
CA LEU A 20 1.60 -37.89 -15.84
C LEU A 20 0.63 -37.09 -14.98
N SER A 21 -0.26 -37.80 -14.31
CA SER A 21 -1.06 -37.28 -13.21
C SER A 21 -0.14 -36.92 -12.05
N SER A 22 0.40 -35.70 -12.05
CA SER A 22 1.04 -35.13 -10.88
C SER A 22 -0.04 -34.87 -9.83
N ALA A 23 -0.12 -35.77 -8.84
CA ALA A 23 -0.81 -35.52 -7.58
C ALA A 23 -0.12 -34.34 -6.90
N GLY A 24 -0.58 -33.13 -7.22
CA GLY A 24 -0.17 -31.92 -6.51
C GLY A 24 -0.66 -32.05 -5.08
N THR A 25 0.29 -32.21 -4.15
CA THR A 25 0.06 -31.87 -2.75
C THR A 25 -0.42 -30.42 -2.76
N ALA A 26 -1.69 -30.20 -2.45
CA ALA A 26 -2.22 -28.87 -2.20
C ALA A 26 -1.44 -28.32 -0.99
N GLN A 27 -0.33 -27.63 -1.28
CA GLN A 27 0.41 -26.87 -0.29
C GLN A 27 -0.59 -25.81 0.17
N ALA A 28 -1.15 -26.00 1.36
CA ALA A 28 -1.96 -24.97 2.01
C ALA A 28 -1.11 -23.71 2.04
N ALA A 29 -1.48 -22.73 1.22
CA ALA A 29 -0.84 -21.43 1.25
C ALA A 29 -0.93 -20.94 2.70
N PRO A 30 0.15 -20.40 3.27
CA PRO A 30 0.07 -19.81 4.59
C PRO A 30 -1.05 -18.78 4.54
N THR A 31 -2.13 -19.06 5.25
CA THR A 31 -3.16 -18.07 5.52
C THR A 31 -2.49 -17.05 6.42
N GLY A 32 -1.83 -16.07 5.82
CA GLY A 32 -1.33 -14.90 6.55
C GLY A 32 -2.48 -14.42 7.42
N ALA A 33 -2.22 -14.26 8.73
CA ALA A 33 -3.22 -13.77 9.65
C ALA A 33 -3.83 -12.51 9.03
N ALA A 34 -5.14 -12.52 8.82
CA ALA A 34 -5.83 -11.38 8.24
C ALA A 34 -5.56 -10.14 9.12
N ASP A 35 -5.24 -9.02 8.49
CA ASP A 35 -5.06 -7.77 9.19
C ASP A 35 -6.34 -7.48 10.01
N ALA A 36 -6.19 -7.33 11.33
CA ALA A 36 -7.30 -6.99 12.21
C ALA A 36 -7.39 -5.46 12.29
N ASN A 37 -8.60 -4.91 12.21
CA ASN A 37 -8.79 -3.47 12.36
C ASN A 37 -8.19 -3.00 13.70
N GLY A 38 -7.27 -2.04 13.61
CA GLY A 38 -6.67 -1.40 14.76
C GLY A 38 -7.42 -0.13 15.15
N PRO A 39 -6.97 0.56 16.20
CA PRO A 39 -7.48 1.86 16.60
C PRO A 39 -7.44 2.87 15.44
N SER A 40 -8.48 3.70 15.35
CA SER A 40 -8.54 4.81 14.41
C SER A 40 -9.05 6.07 15.12
N GLY A 41 -8.72 7.23 14.56
CA GLY A 41 -9.08 8.50 15.16
C GLY A 41 -8.97 9.64 14.16
N CYS A 42 -9.88 10.58 14.27
CA CYS A 42 -9.91 11.76 13.43
C CYS A 42 -9.84 13.02 14.29
N ASN A 43 -9.25 14.06 13.73
CA ASN A 43 -9.52 15.43 14.18
C ASN A 43 -9.89 16.30 12.98
N ASN A 44 -10.22 17.57 13.24
CA ASN A 44 -10.70 18.60 12.31
C ASN A 44 -10.72 18.26 10.80
N ASN A 45 -9.58 17.91 10.19
CA ASN A 45 -9.51 17.55 8.76
C ASN A 45 -8.79 16.23 8.45
N VAL A 46 -8.23 15.54 9.43
CA VAL A 46 -7.32 14.39 9.18
C VAL A 46 -7.78 13.20 10.01
N CYS A 47 -7.82 12.03 9.39
CA CYS A 47 -8.01 10.75 10.06
C CYS A 47 -6.74 9.92 9.98
N VAL A 48 -6.44 9.20 11.07
CA VAL A 48 -5.44 8.14 11.11
C VAL A 48 -6.14 6.81 11.33
N TYR A 49 -5.71 5.81 10.57
CA TYR A 49 -6.22 4.46 10.65
C TYR A 49 -5.07 3.50 10.86
N THR A 50 -5.32 2.46 11.64
CA THR A 50 -4.35 1.39 11.85
C THR A 50 -4.97 0.03 11.63
N ALA A 51 -4.13 -0.95 11.34
CA ALA A 51 -4.48 -2.35 11.35
C ALA A 51 -3.38 -3.13 12.04
N TYR A 52 -3.73 -4.03 12.96
CA TYR A 52 -2.79 -4.98 13.52
C TYR A 52 -2.47 -6.04 12.48
N THR A 53 -1.18 -6.29 12.32
CA THR A 53 -0.66 -7.38 11.50
C THR A 53 -0.08 -8.45 12.42
N GLY A 54 0.12 -9.68 11.93
CA GLY A 54 0.68 -10.76 12.73
C GLY A 54 2.05 -10.47 13.38
N SER A 55 2.76 -9.42 12.94
CA SER A 55 4.08 -9.04 13.44
C SER A 55 4.23 -7.55 13.81
N GLY A 56 3.14 -6.79 13.87
CA GLY A 56 3.18 -5.35 14.15
C GLY A 56 1.89 -4.65 13.75
N TYR A 57 2.01 -3.51 13.06
CA TYR A 57 0.85 -2.76 12.58
C TYR A 57 1.11 -2.14 11.20
N GLN A 58 0.03 -1.79 10.52
CA GLN A 58 0.02 -0.88 9.38
C GLN A 58 -0.71 0.40 9.79
N VAL A 59 -0.28 1.53 9.24
CA VAL A 59 -0.92 2.84 9.40
C VAL A 59 -1.11 3.50 8.04
N TRP A 60 -2.21 4.21 7.89
CA TRP A 60 -2.48 5.14 6.80
C TRP A 60 -3.32 6.31 7.30
N ALA A 61 -3.41 7.35 6.49
CA ALA A 61 -4.15 8.56 6.84
C ALA A 61 -4.89 9.11 5.62
N GLU A 62 -5.86 9.98 5.88
CA GLU A 62 -6.59 10.69 4.84
C GLU A 62 -7.01 12.08 5.32
N PHE A 63 -7.40 12.93 4.37
CA PHE A 63 -8.22 14.10 4.64
C PHE A 63 -9.70 13.71 4.55
N ASP A 64 -10.47 13.78 5.63
CA ASP A 64 -11.84 13.23 5.67
C ASP A 64 -12.88 14.19 5.06
N HIS A 65 -12.86 15.46 5.46
CA HIS A 65 -13.98 16.38 5.19
C HIS A 65 -13.78 17.32 4.00
N SER A 66 -12.55 17.54 3.54
CA SER A 66 -12.27 18.56 2.53
C SER A 66 -11.09 18.18 1.66
N SER A 67 -11.29 18.31 0.34
CA SER A 67 -10.20 18.14 -0.61
C SER A 67 -9.16 19.25 -0.43
N VAL A 68 -7.89 18.89 -0.49
CA VAL A 68 -6.75 19.80 -0.35
C VAL A 68 -6.06 19.95 -1.70
N GLN A 69 -5.89 21.21 -2.16
CA GLN A 69 -5.35 21.48 -3.50
C GLN A 69 -3.83 21.26 -3.61
N ASP A 70 -3.10 21.62 -2.57
CA ASP A 70 -1.67 21.38 -2.43
C ASP A 70 -1.41 20.95 -1.00
N GLY A 71 -1.32 19.64 -0.79
CA GLY A 71 -1.25 19.01 0.52
C GLY A 71 -0.37 17.76 0.54
N HIS A 72 -0.03 17.34 1.75
CA HIS A 72 0.54 16.01 2.01
C HIS A 72 0.16 15.56 3.42
N LEU A 73 0.29 14.25 3.66
CA LEU A 73 0.05 13.60 4.93
C LEU A 73 1.34 12.95 5.40
N ASP A 74 1.70 13.23 6.64
CA ASP A 74 2.81 12.59 7.33
C ASP A 74 2.28 11.59 8.34
N VAL A 75 2.91 10.43 8.47
CA VAL A 75 2.61 9.45 9.52
C VAL A 75 3.86 9.00 10.26
N TRP A 76 3.73 8.67 11.53
CA TRP A 76 4.80 8.10 12.35
C TRP A 76 4.26 7.33 13.56
N GLY A 77 5.11 6.52 14.16
CA GLY A 77 4.76 5.76 15.36
C GLY A 77 5.90 4.86 15.83
N PRO A 78 5.65 3.95 16.80
CA PRO A 78 6.61 2.97 17.25
C PRO A 78 7.18 2.15 16.08
N GLY A 79 8.50 2.04 15.99
CA GLY A 79 9.16 1.28 14.92
C GLY A 79 8.94 1.83 13.50
N LEU A 80 8.34 3.02 13.35
CA LEU A 80 8.08 3.68 12.07
C LEU A 80 8.60 5.11 12.09
N SER A 81 9.69 5.36 11.35
CA SER A 81 10.16 6.73 11.12
C SER A 81 9.13 7.54 10.34
N ARG A 82 9.15 8.87 10.49
CA ARG A 82 8.20 9.76 9.81
C ARG A 82 8.20 9.53 8.30
N ARG A 83 7.04 9.20 7.75
CA ARG A 83 6.80 8.99 6.32
C ARG A 83 5.89 10.08 5.81
N SER A 84 6.24 10.66 4.67
CA SER A 84 5.43 11.68 4.00
C SER A 84 4.83 11.11 2.73
N SER A 85 3.56 11.41 2.48
CA SER A 85 2.95 11.24 1.17
C SER A 85 3.54 12.26 0.19
N PRO A 86 3.38 12.05 -1.13
CA PRO A 86 3.71 13.09 -2.11
C PRO A 86 2.88 14.36 -1.88
N ASN A 87 3.46 15.51 -2.21
CA ASN A 87 2.74 16.78 -2.30
C ASN A 87 1.81 16.76 -3.51
N GLY A 88 0.62 17.34 -3.38
CA GLY A 88 -0.28 17.59 -4.50
C GLY A 88 -1.75 17.68 -4.10
N TYR A 89 -2.62 17.43 -5.08
CA TYR A 89 -4.06 17.37 -4.84
C TYR A 89 -4.42 16.10 -4.07
N TRP A 90 -5.16 16.28 -2.97
CA TRP A 90 -5.73 15.22 -2.16
C TRP A 90 -7.26 15.32 -2.17
N PRO A 91 -7.97 14.38 -2.82
CA PRO A 91 -9.41 14.26 -2.65
C PRO A 91 -9.77 13.94 -1.19
N ALA A 92 -10.91 14.45 -0.72
CA ALA A 92 -11.48 14.01 0.55
C ALA A 92 -11.76 12.48 0.51
N GLY A 93 -11.48 11.79 1.61
CA GLY A 93 -11.65 10.33 1.74
C GLY A 93 -10.62 9.49 0.95
N HIS A 94 -9.52 10.10 0.49
CA HIS A 94 -8.48 9.38 -0.23
C HIS A 94 -7.33 9.02 0.70
N ASP A 95 -7.19 7.72 0.97
CA ASP A 95 -6.12 7.15 1.78
C ASP A 95 -4.73 7.40 1.18
N THR A 96 -3.75 7.58 2.06
CA THR A 96 -2.36 7.34 1.72
C THR A 96 -2.10 5.86 1.41
N GLN A 97 -0.92 5.56 0.88
CA GLN A 97 -0.42 4.18 0.99
C GLN A 97 -0.34 3.76 2.46
N ARG A 98 -0.33 2.45 2.70
CA ARG A 98 -0.13 1.87 4.03
C ARG A 98 1.36 1.75 4.32
N TRP A 99 1.76 2.08 5.54
CA TRP A 99 3.13 1.90 6.03
C TRP A 99 3.15 0.98 7.23
N SER A 100 4.11 0.08 7.28
CA SER A 100 4.24 -0.89 8.37
C SER A 100 5.18 -0.37 9.46
N GLY A 101 4.80 -0.60 10.72
CA GLY A 101 5.61 -0.35 11.91
C GLY A 101 5.51 -1.51 12.90
N GLN A 102 6.26 -1.41 14.00
CA GLN A 102 6.30 -2.44 15.05
C GLN A 102 6.42 -1.81 16.44
N GLY A 103 5.88 -2.50 17.44
CA GLY A 103 5.89 -2.07 18.84
C GLY A 103 4.62 -1.32 19.23
N ASP A 104 4.54 -0.99 20.51
CA ASP A 104 3.35 -0.40 21.15
C ASP A 104 3.58 1.07 21.46
N GLY A 105 2.51 1.87 21.46
CA GLY A 105 2.58 3.30 21.75
C GLY A 105 1.69 4.14 20.86
N GLN A 106 2.09 5.38 20.60
CA GLN A 106 1.25 6.34 19.89
C GLN A 106 1.62 6.43 18.40
N VAL A 107 0.63 6.16 17.55
CA VAL A 107 0.70 6.37 16.10
C VAL A 107 -0.03 7.66 15.76
N CYS A 108 0.61 8.54 15.00
CA CYS A 108 0.06 9.84 14.63
C CYS A 108 0.08 10.03 13.12
N ALA A 109 -0.86 10.84 12.63
CA ALA A 109 -0.83 11.38 11.29
C ALA A 109 -0.97 12.90 11.33
N GLU A 110 -0.22 13.63 10.52
CA GLU A 110 -0.33 15.07 10.35
C GLU A 110 -0.67 15.44 8.92
N GLY A 111 -1.74 16.20 8.72
CA GLY A 111 -2.08 16.74 7.41
C GLY A 111 -1.54 18.14 7.25
N TRP A 112 -0.93 18.41 6.10
CA TRP A 112 -0.41 19.71 5.72
C TRP A 112 -1.13 20.23 4.51
N SER A 113 -1.48 21.51 4.53
CA SER A 113 -2.05 22.23 3.40
C SER A 113 -1.24 23.48 3.11
N ARG A 114 -1.04 23.80 1.83
CA ARG A 114 -0.31 24.97 1.40
C ARG A 114 -1.25 26.10 1.02
N TYR A 115 -1.17 27.21 1.75
CA TYR A 115 -1.89 28.43 1.44
C TYR A 115 -1.00 29.66 1.64
N GLY A 116 -1.09 30.61 0.69
CA GLY A 116 -0.16 31.75 0.64
C GLY A 116 1.31 31.35 0.44
N GLY A 117 1.57 30.18 -0.16
CA GLY A 117 2.92 29.64 -0.39
C GLY A 117 3.58 29.00 0.84
N GLN A 118 2.92 29.02 1.99
CA GLN A 118 3.40 28.45 3.25
C GLN A 118 2.65 27.16 3.58
N TRP A 119 3.34 26.24 4.24
CA TRP A 119 2.77 25.00 4.76
C TRP A 119 2.16 25.24 6.13
N HIS A 120 0.96 24.69 6.33
CA HIS A 120 0.28 24.76 7.61
C HIS A 120 -0.30 23.41 7.97
N SER A 121 -0.13 23.05 9.24
CA SER A 121 -0.73 21.85 9.80
C SER A 121 -2.24 22.08 9.94
N VAL A 122 -3.03 21.16 9.39
CA VAL A 122 -4.51 21.23 9.37
C VAL A 122 -5.17 20.09 10.14
N GLY A 123 -4.38 19.18 10.70
CA GLY A 123 -4.85 18.09 11.52
C GLY A 123 -3.68 17.23 12.00
N LEU A 124 -3.85 16.64 13.17
CA LEU A 124 -2.85 15.84 13.90
C LEU A 124 -3.54 14.83 14.83
N PRO A 125 -4.35 13.88 14.30
CA PRO A 125 -4.87 12.81 15.13
C PRO A 125 -3.73 11.87 15.56
N CYS A 126 -3.87 11.33 16.76
CA CYS A 126 -3.01 10.27 17.27
C CYS A 126 -3.87 9.20 17.95
N VAL A 127 -3.49 7.94 17.78
CA VAL A 127 -4.12 6.78 18.41
C VAL A 127 -3.08 5.94 19.12
N THR A 128 -3.47 5.28 20.20
CA THR A 128 -2.62 4.31 20.89
C THR A 128 -2.87 2.93 20.30
N ILE A 129 -1.81 2.29 19.80
CA ILE A 129 -1.82 0.92 19.30
C ILE A 129 -1.34 -0.06 20.36
#